data_AF-A0A1W9GDF9-F1
#
_entry.id   AF-A0A1W9GDF9-F1
#
_cell.length_a   1.000
_cell.length_b   1.000
_cell.length_c   1.000
_cell.angle_alpha   90.00
_cell.angle_beta   90.00
_cell.angle_gamma   90.00
#
_symmetry.space_group_name_H-M   'P 1'
#
loop_
_entity.id
_entity.type
_entity.pdbx_description
1 polymer ?
#
loop_
_entity_poly.entity_id
_entity_poly.type
_entity_poly.pdbx_seq_one_letter_code
_entity_poly.pdbx_strand_id
1 'polypeptide(L)'
;MVEEYGKELMMLGGTIAGFMAALLTVMEKLLDIQQRMHSKKEKKQAYQPERAVAEPAPSVDFFSSKPLRGSSYLLLYETGVIVAAGILLNYVGLTLSLHLESILFLDMTGTALAAILLGPWWGAIVALLSNSVVNWVLFPKATADVIIFPWSLVNMTGALFWGMLARQPSFLKYVSTGKSSGLAHTWFLLSFGVAGAVVMSIPGTLVQSALHERSIFALNPEVAESLGLRIAHWEAVVRSYLEATLGLSWSESISWYIVNWFQNCVRYIPDKTMSAAIALVIMKYGYPLFERELVHGGPEGERPTDERILPLVLGLIYAPSYATLISQDHYAGHLYWPLWSLPWLFIVYGYFRIRYWGPTDEALQEARVQRATRYARALKPIGKDPSYEFCRRLTSATLIASLLFALCLPLLLMDFFRATFKFFCVVYGFLLVVHLIRVAIAQNISVARADG
;
A
#
# COMPACT_ATOMS: atom_id res chain seq x y z
N MET A 1 27.81 -5.00 -16.52
CA MET A 1 27.87 -6.48 -16.53
C MET A 1 27.27 -7.13 -15.28
N VAL A 2 27.74 -6.84 -14.05
CA VAL A 2 27.18 -7.48 -12.83
C VAL A 2 25.71 -7.10 -12.54
N GLU A 3 25.34 -5.82 -12.72
CA GLU A 3 23.94 -5.38 -12.55
C GLU A 3 22.99 -5.97 -13.59
N GLU A 4 23.47 -6.15 -14.81
CA GLU A 4 22.67 -6.67 -15.94
C GLU A 4 22.39 -8.16 -15.75
N TYR A 5 23.41 -8.91 -15.30
CA TYR A 5 23.29 -10.32 -14.95
C TYR A 5 22.35 -10.56 -13.75
N GLY A 6 22.40 -9.69 -12.73
CA GLY A 6 21.48 -9.75 -11.59
C GLY A 6 20.01 -9.49 -11.98
N LYS A 7 19.78 -8.55 -12.91
CA LYS A 7 18.44 -8.27 -13.45
C LYS A 7 17.90 -9.46 -14.24
N GLU A 8 18.71 -10.09 -15.09
CA GLU A 8 18.29 -11.27 -15.86
C GLU A 8 17.97 -12.49 -14.96
N LEU A 9 18.79 -12.74 -13.94
CA LEU A 9 18.57 -13.83 -12.99
C LEU A 9 17.27 -13.65 -12.19
N MET A 10 16.96 -12.42 -11.77
CA MET A 10 15.70 -12.13 -11.08
C MET A 10 14.49 -12.18 -12.01
N MET A 11 14.61 -11.73 -13.27
CA MET A 11 13.55 -11.89 -14.26
C MET A 11 13.26 -13.36 -14.54
N LEU A 12 14.29 -14.19 -14.65
CA LEU A 12 14.16 -15.64 -14.79
C LEU A 12 13.43 -16.24 -13.58
N GLY A 13 13.86 -15.88 -12.37
CA GLY A 13 13.21 -16.31 -11.12
C GLY A 13 11.73 -15.89 -11.05
N GLY A 14 11.42 -14.64 -11.41
CA GLY A 14 10.05 -14.13 -11.45
C GLY A 14 9.18 -14.83 -12.50
N THR A 15 9.76 -15.19 -13.65
CA THR A 15 9.04 -15.93 -14.71
C THR A 15 8.73 -17.36 -14.25
N ILE A 16 9.69 -18.05 -13.62
CA ILE A 16 9.50 -19.39 -13.07
C ILE A 16 8.42 -19.37 -11.98
N ALA A 17 8.50 -18.39 -11.07
CA ALA A 17 7.52 -18.22 -10.01
C ALA A 17 6.10 -17.94 -10.56
N GLY A 18 5.99 -17.03 -11.54
CA GLY A 18 4.71 -16.73 -12.20
C GLY A 18 4.12 -17.94 -12.92
N PHE A 19 4.95 -18.74 -13.60
CA PHE A 19 4.52 -19.95 -14.28
C PHE A 19 4.07 -21.04 -13.29
N MET A 20 4.82 -21.27 -12.22
CA MET A 20 4.41 -22.18 -11.15
C MET A 20 3.11 -21.73 -10.48
N ALA A 21 2.97 -20.44 -10.19
CA ALA A 21 1.74 -19.90 -9.64
C ALA A 21 0.55 -20.12 -10.58
N ALA A 22 0.73 -19.93 -11.89
CA ALA A 22 -0.32 -20.14 -12.89
C ALA A 22 -0.75 -21.62 -12.94
N LEU A 23 0.21 -22.54 -12.99
CA LEU A 23 -0.05 -23.98 -12.96
C LEU A 23 -0.79 -24.41 -11.69
N LEU A 24 -0.31 -23.99 -10.52
CA LEU A 24 -0.95 -24.31 -9.24
C LEU A 24 -2.38 -23.76 -9.16
N THR A 25 -2.59 -22.52 -9.61
CA THR A 25 -3.92 -21.88 -9.59
C THR A 25 -4.89 -22.58 -10.56
N VAL A 26 -4.43 -22.97 -11.75
CA VAL A 26 -5.25 -23.72 -12.71
C VAL A 26 -5.57 -25.11 -12.18
N MET A 27 -4.59 -25.80 -11.57
CA MET A 27 -4.80 -27.11 -10.96
C MET A 27 -5.83 -27.05 -9.83
N GLU A 28 -5.75 -26.06 -8.95
CA GLU A 28 -6.77 -25.83 -7.90
C GLU A 28 -8.16 -25.63 -8.50
N LYS A 29 -8.28 -24.85 -9.58
CA LYS A 29 -9.56 -24.61 -10.26
C LYS A 29 -10.12 -25.86 -10.94
N LEU A 30 -9.25 -26.69 -11.53
CA LEU A 30 -9.67 -27.96 -12.14
C LEU A 30 -10.19 -28.93 -11.07
N LEU A 31 -9.52 -29.01 -9.92
CA LEU A 31 -9.97 -29.81 -8.78
C LEU A 31 -11.33 -29.32 -8.25
N ASP A 32 -11.53 -28.01 -8.10
CA ASP A 32 -12.82 -27.41 -7.73
C ASP A 32 -13.95 -27.78 -8.70
N ILE A 33 -13.67 -27.78 -10.02
CA ILE A 33 -14.64 -28.14 -11.06
C ILE A 33 -14.96 -29.64 -10.99
N GLN A 34 -13.96 -30.48 -10.83
CA GLN A 34 -14.12 -31.93 -10.70
C GLN A 34 -14.97 -32.29 -9.47
N GLN A 35 -14.71 -31.67 -8.32
CA GLN A 35 -15.50 -31.86 -7.10
C GLN A 35 -16.97 -31.43 -7.28
N ARG A 36 -17.22 -30.30 -7.96
CA ARG A 36 -18.60 -29.86 -8.27
C ARG A 36 -19.33 -30.79 -9.23
N MET A 37 -18.62 -31.36 -10.21
CA MET A 37 -19.18 -32.36 -11.12
C MET A 37 -19.54 -33.66 -10.37
N HIS A 38 -18.66 -34.13 -9.49
CA HIS A 38 -18.94 -35.29 -8.63
C HIS A 38 -20.13 -35.03 -7.70
N SER A 39 -20.16 -33.90 -6.99
CA SER A 39 -21.28 -33.53 -6.11
C SER A 39 -22.61 -33.37 -6.87
N LYS A 40 -22.60 -32.83 -8.10
CA LYS A 40 -23.80 -32.81 -8.96
C LYS A 40 -24.22 -34.20 -9.41
N LYS A 41 -23.28 -35.12 -9.65
CA LYS A 41 -23.54 -36.50 -10.07
C LYS A 41 -24.14 -37.31 -8.90
N GLU A 42 -23.64 -37.12 -7.68
CA GLU A 42 -24.19 -37.67 -6.44
C GLU A 42 -25.60 -37.11 -6.15
N LYS A 43 -25.81 -35.79 -6.28
CA LYS A 43 -27.16 -35.20 -6.17
C LYS A 43 -28.14 -35.68 -7.23
N LYS A 44 -27.66 -36.05 -8.41
CA LYS A 44 -28.49 -36.63 -9.48
C LYS A 44 -28.80 -38.11 -9.23
N GLN A 45 -27.92 -38.84 -8.54
CA GLN A 45 -28.13 -40.24 -8.15
C GLN A 45 -28.99 -40.38 -6.88
N ALA A 46 -29.00 -39.38 -6.00
CA ALA A 46 -29.79 -39.36 -4.77
C ALA A 46 -31.28 -38.97 -4.95
N TYR A 47 -31.75 -38.79 -6.19
CA TYR A 47 -33.17 -38.53 -6.47
C TYR A 47 -33.90 -39.85 -6.79
N GLN A 48 -34.04 -40.71 -5.79
CA GLN A 48 -35.13 -41.70 -5.69
C GLN A 48 -36.11 -41.19 -4.62
N PRO A 49 -37.44 -41.18 -4.88
CA PRO A 49 -38.41 -40.59 -3.98
C PRO A 49 -38.74 -41.58 -2.88
N GLU A 50 -37.98 -41.58 -1.78
CA GLU A 50 -38.41 -42.23 -0.55
C GLU A 50 -38.43 -41.23 0.60
N ARG A 51 -39.61 -41.14 1.19
CA ARG A 51 -40.04 -40.18 2.19
C ARG A 51 -39.35 -40.51 3.51
N ALA A 52 -38.32 -39.75 3.89
CA ALA A 52 -37.76 -39.77 5.24
C ALA A 52 -37.29 -38.38 5.65
N VAL A 53 -37.48 -38.10 6.95
CA VAL A 53 -37.30 -36.83 7.64
C VAL A 53 -35.97 -36.18 7.29
N ALA A 54 -36.04 -34.89 6.95
CA ALA A 54 -34.87 -34.07 6.60
C ALA A 54 -33.98 -33.87 7.84
N GLU A 55 -32.99 -34.73 8.03
CA GLU A 55 -31.78 -34.37 8.75
C GLU A 55 -30.95 -33.44 7.83
N PRO A 56 -30.43 -32.32 8.36
CA PRO A 56 -29.61 -31.42 7.56
C PRO A 56 -28.29 -32.12 7.22
N ALA A 57 -28.08 -32.40 5.93
CA ALA A 57 -26.84 -32.91 5.37
C ALA A 57 -25.63 -32.07 5.87
N PRO A 58 -24.46 -32.70 6.12
CA PRO A 58 -23.29 -32.00 6.64
C PRO A 58 -22.86 -30.96 5.61
N SER A 59 -23.08 -29.69 5.92
CA SER A 59 -22.46 -28.59 5.20
C SER A 59 -20.96 -28.80 5.28
N VAL A 60 -20.28 -28.80 4.13
CA VAL A 60 -18.82 -28.72 4.06
C VAL A 60 -18.38 -27.59 4.98
N ASP A 61 -17.85 -27.99 6.14
CA ASP A 61 -17.44 -27.10 7.19
C ASP A 61 -16.16 -26.39 6.74
N PHE A 62 -16.35 -25.34 5.94
CA PHE A 62 -15.33 -24.33 5.72
C PHE A 62 -14.96 -23.59 7.04
N PHE A 63 -15.62 -23.93 8.15
CA PHE A 63 -15.58 -23.23 9.43
C PHE A 63 -15.16 -24.09 10.65
N SER A 64 -14.57 -25.28 10.46
CA SER A 64 -14.10 -26.09 11.61
C SER A 64 -12.67 -25.73 12.09
N SER A 65 -12.62 -25.13 13.29
CA SER A 65 -11.74 -25.39 14.45
C SER A 65 -10.20 -25.41 14.37
N LYS A 66 -9.53 -24.39 13.79
CA LYS A 66 -8.12 -24.08 14.17
C LYS A 66 -7.83 -22.57 14.30
N PRO A 67 -7.12 -22.13 15.37
CA PRO A 67 -6.85 -20.71 15.64
C PRO A 67 -5.98 -20.03 14.56
N LEU A 68 -5.19 -20.80 13.80
CA LEU A 68 -4.37 -20.29 12.70
C LEU A 68 -5.19 -19.78 11.50
N ARG A 69 -6.44 -20.23 11.32
CA ARG A 69 -7.26 -19.92 10.13
C ARG A 69 -7.78 -18.47 10.11
N GLY A 70 -8.02 -17.87 11.28
CA GLY A 70 -8.48 -16.48 11.39
C GLY A 70 -7.43 -15.46 10.95
N SER A 71 -6.17 -15.66 11.37
CA SER A 71 -5.05 -14.80 10.94
C SER A 71 -4.78 -14.93 9.45
N SER A 72 -4.78 -16.14 8.89
CA SER A 72 -4.63 -16.34 7.44
C SER A 72 -5.77 -15.72 6.64
N TYR A 73 -7.00 -15.75 7.16
CA TYR A 73 -8.14 -15.12 6.52
C TYR A 73 -7.99 -13.60 6.43
N LEU A 74 -7.65 -12.93 7.55
CA LEU A 74 -7.44 -11.47 7.55
C LEU A 74 -6.27 -11.07 6.65
N LEU A 75 -5.17 -11.83 6.67
CA LEU A 75 -4.03 -11.57 5.79
C LEU A 75 -4.43 -11.59 4.32
N LEU A 76 -5.30 -12.51 3.90
CA LEU A 76 -5.72 -12.64 2.50
C LEU A 76 -6.82 -11.63 2.12
N TYR A 77 -7.82 -11.44 2.97
CA TYR A 77 -9.05 -10.73 2.61
C TYR A 77 -9.17 -9.30 3.18
N GLU A 78 -8.35 -8.93 4.16
CA GLU A 78 -8.29 -7.58 4.73
C GLU A 78 -6.93 -6.95 4.37
N THR A 79 -5.85 -7.45 4.98
CA THR A 79 -4.51 -6.88 4.86
C THR A 79 -4.00 -6.93 3.42
N GLY A 80 -4.08 -8.10 2.77
CA GLY A 80 -3.60 -8.29 1.41
C GLY A 80 -4.35 -7.43 0.39
N VAL A 81 -5.67 -7.26 0.57
CA VAL A 81 -6.51 -6.39 -0.26
C VAL A 81 -6.09 -4.93 -0.10
N ILE A 82 -5.96 -4.44 1.14
CA ILE A 82 -5.60 -3.04 1.42
C ILE A 82 -4.17 -2.74 0.95
N VAL A 83 -3.22 -3.63 1.22
CA VAL A 83 -1.83 -3.50 0.76
C VAL A 83 -1.76 -3.48 -0.77
N ALA A 84 -2.43 -4.41 -1.44
CA ALA A 84 -2.46 -4.46 -2.91
C ALA A 84 -3.12 -3.22 -3.52
N ALA A 85 -4.25 -2.78 -2.96
CA ALA A 85 -4.93 -1.56 -3.39
C ALA A 85 -4.03 -0.33 -3.18
N GLY A 86 -3.34 -0.23 -2.04
CA GLY A 86 -2.41 0.84 -1.75
C GLY A 86 -1.23 0.88 -2.74
N ILE A 87 -0.60 -0.26 -2.99
CA ILE A 87 0.51 -0.35 -3.95
C ILE A 87 0.05 0.05 -5.36
N LEU A 88 -1.11 -0.44 -5.82
CA LEU A 88 -1.66 -0.08 -7.13
C LEU A 88 -2.03 1.39 -7.23
N LEU A 89 -2.58 1.99 -6.17
CA LEU A 89 -2.90 3.42 -6.14
C LEU A 89 -1.65 4.29 -6.24
N ASN A 90 -0.58 3.94 -5.51
CA ASN A 90 0.70 4.64 -5.62
C ASN A 90 1.26 4.54 -7.05
N TYR A 91 1.20 3.35 -7.65
CA TYR A 91 1.64 3.13 -9.03
C TYR A 91 0.86 3.97 -10.05
N VAL A 92 -0.48 3.92 -9.96
CA VAL A 92 -1.36 4.70 -10.85
C VAL A 92 -1.15 6.19 -10.64
N GLY A 93 -1.02 6.65 -9.38
CA GLY A 93 -0.73 8.04 -9.04
C GLY A 93 0.56 8.53 -9.70
N LEU A 94 1.66 7.80 -9.51
CA LEU A 94 2.95 8.12 -10.10
C LEU A 94 2.91 8.08 -11.64
N THR A 95 2.25 7.06 -12.22
CA THR A 95 2.14 6.93 -13.67
C THR A 95 1.34 8.08 -14.28
N LEU A 96 0.21 8.44 -13.66
CA LEU A 96 -0.63 9.55 -14.10
C LEU A 96 0.13 10.88 -14.01
N SER A 97 0.85 11.08 -12.91
CA SER A 97 1.69 12.24 -12.68
C SER A 97 2.76 12.42 -13.77
N LEU A 98 3.46 11.32 -14.11
CA LEU A 98 4.46 11.28 -15.16
C LEU A 98 3.89 11.58 -16.55
N HIS A 99 2.69 11.07 -16.86
CA HIS A 99 2.08 11.29 -18.18
C HIS A 99 1.45 12.67 -18.34
N LEU A 100 1.00 13.29 -17.24
CA LEU A 100 0.37 14.62 -17.24
C LEU A 100 1.35 15.75 -16.93
N GLU A 101 2.64 15.45 -16.71
CA GLU A 101 3.66 16.41 -16.26
C GLU A 101 3.16 17.25 -15.06
N SER A 102 2.45 16.58 -14.15
CA SER A 102 1.70 17.25 -13.09
C SER A 102 2.64 17.69 -11.97
N ILE A 103 2.30 18.80 -11.29
CA ILE A 103 2.96 19.21 -10.05
C ILE A 103 2.71 18.19 -8.92
N LEU A 104 1.65 17.39 -9.01
CA LEU A 104 1.24 16.39 -8.03
C LEU A 104 1.83 15.03 -8.39
N PHE A 105 2.59 14.41 -7.50
CA PHE A 105 3.15 13.06 -7.68
C PHE A 105 2.12 11.97 -7.42
N LEU A 106 1.22 12.18 -6.44
CA LEU A 106 0.17 11.26 -5.98
C LEU A 106 0.66 9.85 -5.59
N ASP A 107 1.96 9.65 -5.52
CA ASP A 107 2.70 8.40 -5.28
C ASP A 107 2.57 7.87 -3.84
N MET A 108 1.89 8.63 -2.98
CA MET A 108 1.65 8.31 -1.58
C MET A 108 0.17 8.14 -1.25
N THR A 109 -0.73 8.21 -2.24
CA THR A 109 -2.17 8.08 -2.02
C THR A 109 -2.54 6.74 -1.39
N GLY A 110 -2.01 5.64 -1.92
CA GLY A 110 -2.20 4.31 -1.38
C GLY A 110 -1.45 4.06 -0.07
N THR A 111 -0.31 4.72 0.12
CA THR A 111 0.39 4.75 1.42
C THR A 111 -0.49 5.38 2.50
N ALA A 112 -1.14 6.51 2.21
CA ALA A 112 -2.09 7.15 3.11
C ALA A 112 -3.28 6.23 3.42
N LEU A 113 -3.85 5.59 2.40
CA LEU A 113 -4.96 4.65 2.56
C LEU A 113 -4.60 3.49 3.52
N ALA A 114 -3.45 2.84 3.27
CA ALA A 114 -2.99 1.74 4.10
C ALA A 114 -2.64 2.19 5.52
N ALA A 115 -2.03 3.37 5.68
CA ALA A 115 -1.69 3.93 6.98
C ALA A 115 -2.94 4.23 7.81
N ILE A 116 -3.98 4.82 7.19
CA ILE A 116 -5.23 5.17 7.86
C ILE A 116 -6.00 3.91 8.30
N LEU A 117 -6.06 2.89 7.44
CA LEU A 117 -6.82 1.66 7.71
C LEU A 117 -6.07 0.69 8.62
N LEU A 118 -4.85 0.30 8.23
CA LEU A 118 -4.10 -0.77 8.89
C LEU A 118 -3.15 -0.25 9.98
N GLY A 119 -2.81 1.03 9.96
CA GLY A 119 -1.92 1.66 10.93
C GLY A 119 -0.54 2.03 10.38
N PRO A 120 0.28 2.68 11.23
CA PRO A 120 1.54 3.30 10.80
C PRO A 120 2.53 2.30 10.20
N TRP A 121 2.67 1.11 10.79
CA TRP A 121 3.65 0.11 10.35
C TRP A 121 3.28 -0.53 9.01
N TRP A 122 2.01 -0.89 8.81
CA TRP A 122 1.53 -1.39 7.54
C TRP A 122 1.62 -0.34 6.43
N GLY A 123 1.29 0.92 6.75
CA GLY A 123 1.52 2.03 5.83
C GLY A 123 2.99 2.15 5.42
N ALA A 124 3.92 2.03 6.38
CA ALA A 124 5.36 2.12 6.10
C ALA A 124 5.85 0.93 5.25
N ILE A 125 5.31 -0.27 5.48
CA ILE A 125 5.56 -1.44 4.62
C ILE A 125 5.07 -1.16 3.20
N VAL A 126 3.86 -0.62 3.02
CA VAL A 126 3.32 -0.26 1.71
C VAL A 126 4.19 0.79 1.02
N ALA A 127 4.59 1.84 1.75
CA ALA A 127 5.49 2.87 1.26
C ALA A 127 6.82 2.29 0.74
N LEU A 128 7.42 1.40 1.51
CA LEU A 128 8.67 0.76 1.17
C LEU A 128 8.51 -0.18 -0.02
N LEU A 129 7.45 -0.98 -0.06
CA LEU A 129 7.16 -1.91 -1.16
C LEU A 129 6.84 -1.18 -2.46
N SER A 130 6.05 -0.09 -2.43
CA SER A 130 5.76 0.69 -3.63
C SER A 130 7.01 1.37 -4.17
N ASN A 131 7.85 1.94 -3.29
CA ASN A 131 9.06 2.62 -3.73
C ASN A 131 10.18 1.66 -4.15
N SER A 132 10.28 0.49 -3.51
CA SER A 132 11.38 -0.45 -3.74
C SER A 132 11.06 -1.52 -4.78
N VAL A 133 9.87 -2.13 -4.74
CA VAL A 133 9.54 -3.29 -5.58
C VAL A 133 8.87 -2.86 -6.88
N VAL A 134 7.86 -1.99 -6.82
CA VAL A 134 7.11 -1.58 -8.01
C VAL A 134 7.97 -0.74 -8.95
N ASN A 135 8.71 0.22 -8.39
CA ASN A 135 9.52 1.10 -9.21
C ASN A 135 10.77 0.43 -9.79
N TRP A 136 11.38 -0.51 -9.05
CA TRP A 136 12.51 -1.30 -9.55
C TRP A 136 12.10 -2.30 -10.63
N VAL A 137 10.95 -2.98 -10.48
CA VAL A 137 10.47 -4.00 -11.44
C VAL A 137 9.89 -3.36 -12.72
N LEU A 138 9.23 -2.20 -12.62
CA LEU A 138 8.46 -1.64 -13.73
C LEU A 138 9.17 -0.50 -14.48
N PHE A 139 10.17 0.17 -13.89
CA PHE A 139 10.91 1.27 -14.53
C PHE A 139 12.43 1.00 -14.61
N PRO A 140 12.89 0.11 -15.51
CA PRO A 140 14.31 -0.25 -15.64
C PRO A 140 15.12 0.75 -16.48
N LYS A 141 14.86 2.07 -16.37
CA LYS A 141 15.73 3.08 -17.00
C LYS A 141 16.95 3.26 -16.11
N ALA A 142 18.15 3.36 -16.71
CA ALA A 142 19.47 3.43 -16.04
C ALA A 142 19.69 4.63 -15.07
N THR A 143 18.67 5.45 -14.83
CA THR A 143 18.66 6.56 -13.87
C THR A 143 17.58 6.40 -12.79
N ALA A 144 16.72 5.38 -12.85
CA ALA A 144 15.64 5.14 -11.89
C ALA A 144 16.15 4.60 -10.54
N ASP A 145 17.26 3.88 -10.60
CA ASP A 145 18.05 3.28 -9.52
C ASP A 145 18.50 4.38 -8.53
N VAL A 146 18.99 5.50 -9.05
CA VAL A 146 19.57 6.62 -8.28
C VAL A 146 18.49 7.50 -7.65
N ILE A 147 17.28 7.51 -8.23
CA ILE A 147 16.28 8.51 -7.89
C ILE A 147 15.34 8.01 -6.79
N ILE A 148 14.83 6.77 -6.83
CA ILE A 148 13.57 6.46 -6.14
C ILE A 148 13.77 5.89 -4.73
N PHE A 149 14.87 5.18 -4.52
CA PHE A 149 15.09 4.44 -3.29
C PHE A 149 15.28 5.31 -2.03
N PRO A 150 16.04 6.42 -2.10
CA PRO A 150 16.19 7.33 -0.97
C PRO A 150 14.86 7.98 -0.53
N TRP A 151 13.94 8.24 -1.46
CA TRP A 151 12.62 8.80 -1.15
C TRP A 151 11.70 7.81 -0.41
N SER A 152 12.06 6.53 -0.30
CA SER A 152 11.38 5.60 0.61
C SER A 152 11.36 6.11 2.05
N LEU A 153 12.39 6.85 2.49
CA LEU A 153 12.38 7.50 3.80
C LEU A 153 11.22 8.48 3.95
N VAL A 154 11.01 9.35 2.96
CA VAL A 154 9.91 10.33 2.94
C VAL A 154 8.57 9.61 2.97
N ASN A 155 8.43 8.55 2.17
CA ASN A 155 7.17 7.82 2.08
C ASN A 155 6.86 7.05 3.37
N MET A 156 7.87 6.44 4.00
CA MET A 156 7.74 5.80 5.32
C MET A 156 7.42 6.82 6.41
N THR A 157 8.08 7.97 6.44
CA THR A 157 7.77 9.05 7.39
C THR A 157 6.32 9.50 7.27
N GLY A 158 5.83 9.69 6.04
CA GLY A 158 4.43 10.04 5.81
C GLY A 158 3.46 8.96 6.26
N ALA A 159 3.79 7.70 6.03
CA ALA A 159 2.97 6.58 6.49
C ALA A 159 2.88 6.50 8.02
N LEU A 160 4.02 6.62 8.71
CA LEU A 160 4.07 6.65 10.17
C LEU A 160 3.25 7.83 10.72
N PHE A 161 3.42 9.02 10.12
CA PHE A 161 2.70 10.21 10.54
C PHE A 161 1.18 10.08 10.36
N TRP A 162 0.71 9.74 9.15
CA TRP A 162 -0.71 9.58 8.87
C TRP A 162 -1.34 8.44 9.65
N GLY A 163 -0.63 7.32 9.82
CA GLY A 163 -1.11 6.20 10.63
C GLY A 163 -1.29 6.62 12.09
N MET A 164 -0.31 7.32 12.66
CA MET A 164 -0.41 7.84 14.02
C MET A 164 -1.54 8.86 14.19
N LEU A 165 -1.74 9.77 13.23
CA LEU A 165 -2.87 10.71 13.23
C LEU A 165 -4.21 9.98 13.14
N ALA A 166 -4.33 8.94 12.30
CA ALA A 166 -5.54 8.16 12.16
C ALA A 166 -5.93 7.43 13.45
N ARG A 167 -4.95 7.07 14.29
CA ARG A 167 -5.20 6.50 15.62
C ARG A 167 -5.73 7.52 16.64
N GLN A 168 -5.70 8.82 16.37
CA GLN A 168 -6.19 9.82 17.33
C GLN A 168 -7.72 9.83 17.45
N PRO A 169 -8.28 10.14 18.64
CA PRO A 169 -9.72 10.27 18.85
C PRO A 169 -10.37 11.39 18.02
N SER A 170 -9.62 12.45 17.71
CA SER A 170 -10.05 13.55 16.84
C SER A 170 -10.44 13.07 15.45
N PHE A 171 -9.62 12.18 14.86
CA PHE A 171 -9.90 11.58 13.57
C PHE A 171 -11.10 10.64 13.61
N LEU A 172 -11.25 9.84 14.68
CA LEU A 172 -12.44 9.02 14.87
C LEU A 172 -13.72 9.86 14.81
N LYS A 173 -13.75 10.93 15.60
CA LYS A 173 -14.89 11.85 15.68
C LYS A 173 -15.18 12.51 14.33
N TYR A 174 -14.14 12.86 13.59
CA TYR A 174 -14.27 13.42 12.25
C TYR A 174 -14.96 12.45 11.28
N VAL A 175 -14.47 11.21 11.20
CA VAL A 175 -14.98 10.21 10.27
C VAL A 175 -16.39 9.73 10.67
N SER A 176 -16.67 9.61 11.97
CA SER A 176 -17.97 9.14 12.48
C SER A 176 -19.10 10.15 12.32
N THR A 177 -18.77 11.44 12.14
CA THR A 177 -19.78 12.50 12.01
C THR A 177 -20.25 12.59 10.56
N GLY A 178 -21.41 11.98 10.26
CA GLY A 178 -21.98 11.93 8.90
C GLY A 178 -22.31 13.30 8.27
N LYS A 179 -22.39 14.37 9.08
CA LYS A 179 -22.51 15.78 8.65
C LYS A 179 -21.27 16.58 9.06
N SER A 180 -20.09 16.16 8.61
CA SER A 180 -18.86 16.92 8.86
C SER A 180 -18.99 18.32 8.27
N SER A 181 -18.88 19.34 9.12
CA SER A 181 -18.91 20.75 8.67
C SER A 181 -17.73 21.05 7.75
N GLY A 182 -17.84 22.09 6.92
CA GLY A 182 -16.72 22.54 6.08
C GLY A 182 -15.43 22.76 6.90
N LEU A 183 -15.57 23.26 8.13
CA LEU A 183 -14.46 23.42 9.07
C LEU A 183 -13.76 22.10 9.43
N ALA A 184 -14.51 21.00 9.58
CA ALA A 184 -13.95 19.70 9.89
C ALA A 184 -13.15 19.13 8.70
N HIS A 185 -13.61 19.35 7.47
CA HIS A 185 -12.83 19.04 6.27
C HIS A 185 -11.57 19.90 6.17
N THR A 186 -11.66 21.21 6.45
CA THR A 186 -10.49 22.09 6.48
C THR A 186 -9.48 21.63 7.52
N TRP A 187 -9.93 21.24 8.71
CA TRP A 187 -9.05 20.71 9.75
C TRP A 187 -8.37 19.39 9.34
N PHE A 188 -9.09 18.50 8.66
CA PHE A 188 -8.51 17.30 8.07
C PHE A 188 -7.42 17.65 7.05
N LEU A 189 -7.68 18.57 6.11
CA LEU A 189 -6.70 18.97 5.11
C LEU A 189 -5.48 19.69 5.73
N LEU A 190 -5.68 20.46 6.79
CA LEU A 190 -4.57 21.09 7.53
C LEU A 190 -3.71 20.04 8.26
N SER A 191 -4.33 19.06 8.92
CA SER A 191 -3.62 18.05 9.72
C SER A 191 -2.98 16.96 8.84
N PHE A 192 -3.75 16.31 7.97
CA PHE A 192 -3.22 15.25 7.11
C PHE A 192 -2.47 15.81 5.89
N GLY A 193 -2.87 16.97 5.36
CA GLY A 193 -2.21 17.59 4.20
C GLY A 193 -1.03 18.46 4.58
N VAL A 194 -1.29 19.64 5.17
CA VAL A 194 -0.26 20.66 5.42
C VAL A 194 0.76 20.19 6.46
N ALA A 195 0.33 19.73 7.64
CA ALA A 195 1.26 19.23 8.65
C ALA A 195 2.00 17.96 8.17
N GLY A 196 1.33 17.10 7.39
CA GLY A 196 1.97 15.97 6.72
C GLY A 196 3.09 16.40 5.78
N ALA A 197 2.86 17.42 4.95
CA ALA A 197 3.88 17.98 4.06
C ALA A 197 5.08 18.56 4.81
N VAL A 198 4.84 19.28 5.91
CA VAL A 198 5.92 19.84 6.77
C VAL A 198 6.75 18.75 7.44
N VAL A 199 6.13 17.65 7.87
CA VAL A 199 6.86 16.53 8.48
C VAL A 199 7.66 15.75 7.44
N MET A 200 7.08 15.51 6.26
CA MET A 200 7.72 14.77 5.17
C MET A 200 8.83 15.56 4.46
N SER A 201 8.79 16.90 4.47
CA SER A 201 9.83 17.73 3.87
C SER A 201 11.15 17.66 4.61
N ILE A 202 11.16 17.32 5.91
CA ILE A 202 12.39 17.17 6.71
C ILE A 202 13.29 16.06 6.13
N PRO A 203 12.86 14.77 6.07
CA PRO A 203 13.66 13.75 5.42
C PRO A 203 13.83 14.03 3.93
N GLY A 204 12.88 14.70 3.27
CA GLY A 204 13.00 15.09 1.86
C GLY A 204 14.21 15.99 1.58
N THR A 205 14.41 17.02 2.40
CA THR A 205 15.58 17.92 2.29
C THR A 205 16.89 17.20 2.60
N LEU A 206 16.91 16.30 3.59
CA LEU A 206 18.11 15.52 3.92
C LEU A 206 18.46 14.54 2.79
N VAL A 207 17.46 13.91 2.18
CA VAL A 207 17.64 13.04 1.00
C VAL A 207 18.15 13.85 -0.20
N GLN A 208 17.57 15.03 -0.46
CA GLN A 208 18.02 15.90 -1.54
C GLN A 208 19.49 16.34 -1.36
N SER A 209 19.88 16.63 -0.12
CA SER A 209 21.26 16.94 0.25
C SER A 209 22.20 15.76 -0.02
N ALA A 210 21.83 14.55 0.41
CA ALA A 210 22.63 13.35 0.17
C ALA A 210 22.82 13.03 -1.33
N LEU A 211 21.83 13.40 -2.14
CA LEU A 211 21.85 13.20 -3.60
C LEU A 211 22.49 14.36 -4.38
N HIS A 212 23.09 15.34 -3.70
CA HIS A 212 23.77 16.50 -4.31
C HIS A 212 22.90 17.22 -5.36
N GLU A 213 21.60 17.39 -5.08
CA GLU A 213 20.61 18.03 -5.97
C GLU A 213 20.41 17.38 -7.36
N ARG A 214 21.10 16.27 -7.66
CA ARG A 214 21.01 15.58 -8.97
C ARG A 214 19.63 15.01 -9.28
N SER A 215 18.73 14.97 -8.31
CA SER A 215 17.45 14.28 -8.38
C SER A 215 16.28 15.12 -7.83
N ILE A 216 16.26 16.43 -8.06
CA ILE A 216 15.00 17.16 -7.94
C ILE A 216 14.12 16.65 -9.08
N PHE A 217 13.21 15.73 -8.79
CA PHE A 217 12.30 15.16 -9.76
C PHE A 217 11.26 16.23 -10.15
N ALA A 218 11.65 17.30 -10.83
CA ALA A 218 10.74 18.35 -11.26
C ALA A 218 9.88 17.81 -12.40
N LEU A 219 8.68 17.31 -12.06
CA LEU A 219 7.70 16.83 -13.04
C LEU A 219 7.23 17.93 -13.99
N ASN A 220 7.32 19.20 -13.56
CA ASN A 220 7.23 20.37 -14.43
C ASN A 220 8.43 21.31 -14.15
N PRO A 221 9.43 21.37 -15.05
CA PRO A 221 10.64 22.16 -14.83
C PRO A 221 10.37 23.67 -14.81
N GLU A 222 9.43 24.18 -15.61
CA GLU A 222 9.10 25.61 -15.68
C GLU A 222 8.46 26.12 -14.38
N VAL A 223 7.57 25.32 -13.80
CA VAL A 223 6.95 25.64 -12.50
C VAL A 223 7.98 25.53 -11.38
N ALA A 224 8.83 24.51 -11.40
CA ALA A 224 9.89 24.35 -10.42
C ALA A 224 10.88 25.53 -10.46
N GLU A 225 11.24 26.00 -11.65
CA GLU A 225 12.11 27.15 -11.87
C GLU A 225 11.44 28.46 -11.39
N SER A 226 10.18 28.69 -11.78
CA SER A 226 9.42 29.87 -11.36
C SER A 226 9.22 29.93 -9.84
N LEU A 227 8.97 28.77 -9.21
CA LEU A 227 8.86 28.66 -7.76
C LEU A 227 10.23 28.86 -7.10
N GLY A 228 11.29 28.30 -7.67
CA GLY A 228 12.68 28.48 -7.23
C GLY A 228 13.09 29.96 -7.23
N LEU A 229 12.81 30.68 -8.30
CA LEU A 229 13.09 32.12 -8.42
C LEU A 229 12.33 32.94 -7.36
N ARG A 230 11.04 32.65 -7.16
CA ARG A 230 10.25 33.33 -6.12
C ARG A 230 10.80 33.03 -4.72
N ILE A 231 11.16 31.77 -4.45
CA ILE A 231 11.64 31.40 -3.11
C ILE A 231 13.05 31.93 -2.86
N ALA A 232 13.93 32.00 -3.87
CA ALA A 232 15.23 32.67 -3.77
C ALA A 232 15.08 34.17 -3.46
N HIS A 233 14.06 34.82 -4.04
CA HIS A 233 13.73 36.20 -3.67
C HIS A 233 13.27 36.32 -2.21
N TRP A 234 12.39 35.42 -1.74
CA TRP A 234 11.98 35.36 -0.34
C TRP A 234 13.16 35.07 0.60
N GLU A 235 14.09 34.20 0.22
CA GLU A 235 15.31 33.92 0.98
C GLU A 235 16.14 35.18 1.17
N ALA A 236 16.40 35.94 0.10
CA ALA A 236 17.14 37.19 0.20
C ALA A 236 16.48 38.18 1.18
N VAL A 237 15.15 38.25 1.15
CA VAL A 237 14.36 39.11 2.07
C VAL A 237 14.41 38.59 3.51
N VAL A 238 14.24 37.30 3.75
CA VAL A 238 14.30 36.71 5.10
C VAL A 238 15.70 36.81 5.69
N ARG A 239 16.75 36.55 4.89
CA ARG A 239 18.15 36.64 5.31
C ARG A 239 18.51 38.07 5.72
N SER A 240 18.16 39.05 4.90
CA SER A 240 18.38 40.47 5.23
C SER A 240 17.60 40.90 6.48
N TYR A 241 16.39 40.40 6.68
CA TYR A 241 15.59 40.71 7.88
C TYR A 241 16.20 40.10 9.15
N LEU A 242 16.66 38.84 9.08
CA LEU A 242 17.29 38.14 10.20
C LEU A 242 18.68 38.71 10.53
N GLU A 243 19.49 39.03 9.52
CA GLU A 243 20.79 39.69 9.71
C GLU A 243 20.60 41.08 10.38
N ALA A 244 19.57 41.82 9.96
CA ALA A 244 19.26 43.13 10.53
C ALA A 244 18.68 43.08 11.97
N THR A 245 17.93 42.04 12.31
CA THR A 245 17.25 41.94 13.63
C THR A 245 18.03 41.16 14.69
N LEU A 246 18.81 40.15 14.28
CA LEU A 246 19.49 39.25 15.21
C LEU A 246 21.02 39.36 15.16
N GLY A 247 21.60 40.08 14.19
CA GLY A 247 23.06 40.25 14.04
C GLY A 247 23.82 38.94 13.82
N LEU A 248 23.12 37.84 13.53
CA LEU A 248 23.67 36.51 13.30
C LEU A 248 24.00 36.36 11.83
N SER A 249 25.29 36.29 11.49
CA SER A 249 25.74 35.83 10.18
C SER A 249 25.57 34.31 10.11
N TRP A 250 24.51 33.86 9.45
CA TRP A 250 24.27 32.44 9.25
C TRP A 250 25.39 31.86 8.36
N SER A 251 25.96 30.71 8.76
CA SER A 251 26.87 29.98 7.87
C SER A 251 26.13 29.57 6.60
N GLU A 252 26.82 29.62 5.45
CA GLU A 252 26.23 29.33 4.13
C GLU A 252 25.54 27.95 4.11
N SER A 253 26.07 26.98 4.85
CA SER A 253 25.51 25.63 4.95
C SER A 253 24.12 25.59 5.60
N ILE A 254 23.87 26.34 6.68
CA ILE A 254 22.59 26.31 7.41
C ILE A 254 21.50 27.05 6.61
N SER A 255 21.87 28.13 5.92
CA SER A 255 20.96 28.85 5.01
C SER A 255 20.39 27.90 3.96
N TRP A 256 21.24 27.08 3.33
CA TRP A 256 20.83 26.13 2.30
C TRP A 256 19.79 25.11 2.83
N TYR A 257 19.99 24.53 4.02
CA TYR A 257 19.06 23.54 4.57
C TYR A 257 17.69 24.13 4.88
N ILE A 258 17.63 25.33 5.46
CA ILE A 258 16.36 25.97 5.82
C ILE A 258 15.58 26.36 4.56
N VAL A 259 16.26 26.92 3.57
CA VAL A 259 15.64 27.35 2.33
C VAL A 259 15.09 26.16 1.57
N ASN A 260 15.89 25.11 1.38
CA ASN A 260 15.43 23.90 0.71
C ASN A 260 14.31 23.20 1.48
N TRP A 261 14.35 23.21 2.82
CA TRP A 261 13.23 22.72 3.63
C TRP A 261 11.95 23.53 3.40
N PHE A 262 12.01 24.85 3.36
CA PHE A 262 10.85 25.68 3.05
C PHE A 262 10.32 25.44 1.63
N GLN A 263 11.22 25.33 0.64
CA GLN A 263 10.86 24.98 -0.74
C GLN A 263 10.14 23.63 -0.81
N ASN A 264 10.70 22.61 -0.15
CA ASN A 264 10.10 21.28 -0.08
C ASN A 264 8.76 21.28 0.65
N CYS A 265 8.62 22.05 1.74
CA CYS A 265 7.33 22.25 2.43
C CYS A 265 6.27 22.76 1.45
N VAL A 266 6.54 23.88 0.77
CA VAL A 266 5.58 24.49 -0.17
C VAL A 266 5.24 23.53 -1.30
N ARG A 267 6.24 22.84 -1.83
CA ARG A 267 6.06 21.87 -2.91
C ARG A 267 5.23 20.65 -2.49
N TYR A 268 5.39 20.19 -1.26
CA TYR A 268 4.72 18.99 -0.76
C TYR A 268 3.27 19.25 -0.37
N ILE A 269 2.91 20.49 0.01
CA ILE A 269 1.55 20.79 0.49
C ILE A 269 0.46 20.34 -0.51
N PRO A 270 0.47 20.74 -1.79
CA PRO A 270 -0.57 20.33 -2.73
C PRO A 270 -0.63 18.80 -2.89
N ASP A 271 0.54 18.16 -3.02
CA ASP A 271 0.65 16.72 -3.27
C ASP A 271 0.17 15.87 -2.09
N LYS A 272 0.64 16.16 -0.87
CA LYS A 272 0.27 15.41 0.33
C LYS A 272 -1.17 15.66 0.74
N THR A 273 -1.68 16.87 0.50
CA THR A 273 -3.09 17.20 0.73
C THR A 273 -4.01 16.42 -0.21
N MET A 274 -3.71 16.40 -1.52
CA MET A 274 -4.51 15.64 -2.48
C MET A 274 -4.41 14.13 -2.23
N SER A 275 -3.21 13.61 -1.92
CA SER A 275 -3.02 12.19 -1.60
C SER A 275 -3.86 11.75 -0.38
N ALA A 276 -3.86 12.53 0.69
CA ALA A 276 -4.67 12.26 1.88
C ALA A 276 -6.19 12.38 1.60
N ALA A 277 -6.61 13.36 0.81
CA ALA A 277 -8.01 13.55 0.44
C ALA A 277 -8.54 12.39 -0.41
N ILE A 278 -7.78 11.96 -1.43
CA ILE A 278 -8.15 10.82 -2.28
C ILE A 278 -8.20 9.54 -1.44
N ALA A 279 -7.24 9.32 -0.54
CA ALA A 279 -7.24 8.18 0.36
C ALA A 279 -8.49 8.14 1.25
N LEU A 280 -8.90 9.29 1.80
CA LEU A 280 -10.13 9.41 2.60
C LEU A 280 -11.39 9.05 1.78
N VAL A 281 -11.48 9.52 0.53
CA VAL A 281 -12.59 9.21 -0.38
C VAL A 281 -12.63 7.71 -0.71
N ILE A 282 -11.49 7.12 -1.05
CA ILE A 282 -11.39 5.68 -1.37
C ILE A 282 -11.73 4.82 -0.16
N MET A 283 -11.30 5.21 1.04
CA MET A 283 -11.68 4.53 2.27
C MET A 283 -13.21 4.55 2.44
N LYS A 284 -13.82 5.73 2.33
CA LYS A 284 -15.25 5.94 2.64
C LYS A 284 -16.20 5.30 1.63
N TYR A 285 -15.88 5.37 0.34
CA TYR A 285 -16.77 4.89 -0.74
C TYR A 285 -16.27 3.60 -1.39
N GLY A 286 -14.96 3.35 -1.39
CA GLY A 286 -14.38 2.12 -1.94
C GLY A 286 -14.44 0.96 -0.96
N TYR A 287 -14.11 1.19 0.31
CA TYR A 287 -13.98 0.13 1.32
C TYR A 287 -14.74 0.42 2.63
N PRO A 288 -16.08 0.63 2.57
CA PRO A 288 -16.84 1.07 3.74
C PRO A 288 -16.86 0.05 4.89
N LEU A 289 -16.76 -1.25 4.58
CA LEU A 289 -16.69 -2.28 5.62
C LEU A 289 -15.34 -2.27 6.35
N PHE A 290 -14.26 -1.93 5.64
CA PHE A 290 -12.95 -1.73 6.28
C PHE A 290 -12.95 -0.48 7.15
N GLU A 291 -13.57 0.63 6.72
CA GLU A 291 -13.76 1.79 7.58
C GLU A 291 -14.50 1.43 8.88
N ARG A 292 -15.63 0.73 8.78
CA ARG A 292 -16.44 0.29 9.94
C ARG A 292 -15.66 -0.57 10.94
N GLU A 293 -14.90 -1.54 10.45
CA GLU A 293 -14.19 -2.46 11.34
C GLU A 293 -12.83 -1.92 11.81
N LEU A 294 -12.10 -1.20 10.97
CA LEU A 294 -10.72 -0.77 11.26
C LEU A 294 -10.62 0.63 11.83
N VAL A 295 -11.53 1.54 11.46
CA VAL A 295 -11.54 2.92 11.93
C VAL A 295 -12.53 3.10 13.07
N HIS A 296 -13.76 2.58 12.93
CA HIS A 296 -14.79 2.70 13.97
C HIS A 296 -14.70 1.62 15.07
N GLY A 297 -13.86 0.59 14.89
CA GLY A 297 -13.66 -0.47 15.88
C GLY A 297 -14.80 -1.50 15.94
N GLY A 298 -15.62 -1.59 14.89
CA GLY A 298 -16.76 -2.50 14.85
C GLY A 298 -17.84 -2.17 15.90
N PRO A 299 -18.65 -3.15 16.33
CA PRO A 299 -19.76 -2.92 17.26
C PRO A 299 -19.33 -2.60 18.69
N GLU A 300 -18.11 -2.98 19.10
CA GLU A 300 -17.59 -2.73 20.45
C GLU A 300 -16.84 -1.39 20.55
N GLY A 301 -16.57 -0.74 19.42
CA GLY A 301 -15.86 0.55 19.37
C GLY A 301 -14.36 0.46 19.62
N GLU A 302 -13.82 -0.75 19.83
CA GLU A 302 -12.40 -0.97 20.05
C GLU A 302 -11.64 -1.15 18.73
N ARG A 303 -10.68 -0.25 18.50
CA ARG A 303 -9.88 -0.23 17.28
C ARG A 303 -8.83 -1.34 17.25
N PRO A 304 -8.51 -1.86 16.06
CA PRO A 304 -7.31 -2.67 15.87
C PRO A 304 -6.06 -1.96 16.37
N THR A 305 -5.30 -2.64 17.21
CA THR A 305 -3.99 -2.19 17.70
C THR A 305 -2.87 -2.77 16.85
N ASP A 306 -1.73 -2.09 16.83
CA ASP A 306 -0.59 -2.50 16.03
C ASP A 306 0.13 -3.70 16.68
N GLU A 307 0.62 -4.63 15.85
CA GLU A 307 1.29 -5.84 16.33
C GLU A 307 2.79 -5.61 16.53
N ARG A 308 3.36 -6.26 17.56
CA ARG A 308 4.80 -6.18 17.85
C ARG A 308 5.70 -6.67 16.71
N ILE A 309 5.19 -7.55 15.85
CA ILE A 309 5.95 -8.15 14.74
C ILE A 309 6.07 -7.17 13.58
N LEU A 310 5.16 -6.19 13.43
CA LEU A 310 5.14 -5.30 12.26
C LEU A 310 6.38 -4.41 12.14
N PRO A 311 6.90 -3.76 13.20
CA PRO A 311 8.18 -3.06 13.13
C PRO A 311 9.32 -3.97 12.66
N LEU A 312 9.36 -5.23 13.11
CA LEU A 312 10.40 -6.19 12.73
C LEU A 312 10.27 -6.61 11.26
N VAL A 313 9.04 -6.81 10.77
CA VAL A 313 8.78 -7.10 9.35
C VAL A 313 9.21 -5.92 8.49
N LEU A 314 8.91 -4.68 8.89
CA LEU A 314 9.41 -3.48 8.22
C LEU A 314 10.94 -3.47 8.17
N GLY A 315 11.61 -3.77 9.29
CA GLY A 315 13.07 -3.87 9.34
C GLY A 315 13.64 -4.94 8.42
N LEU A 316 13.01 -6.12 8.37
CA LEU A 316 13.42 -7.20 7.47
C LEU A 316 13.31 -6.78 5.99
N ILE A 317 12.23 -6.11 5.62
CA ILE A 317 12.02 -5.60 4.25
C ILE A 317 12.96 -4.43 3.95
N TYR A 318 13.29 -3.61 4.96
CA TYR A 318 14.19 -2.47 4.81
C TYR A 318 15.67 -2.86 4.78
N ALA A 319 16.06 -4.02 5.31
CA ALA A 319 17.47 -4.42 5.41
C ALA A 319 18.22 -4.45 4.07
N PRO A 320 17.66 -5.01 2.97
CA PRO A 320 18.30 -4.91 1.65
C PRO A 320 18.46 -3.45 1.22
N SER A 321 17.47 -2.61 1.54
CA SER A 321 17.52 -1.20 1.19
C SER A 321 18.58 -0.42 1.91
N TYR A 322 18.65 -0.63 3.21
CA TYR A 322 19.68 -0.06 4.04
C TYR A 322 21.09 -0.45 3.57
N ALA A 323 21.30 -1.72 3.23
CA ALA A 323 22.58 -2.20 2.73
C ALA A 323 23.01 -1.47 1.46
N THR A 324 22.09 -1.28 0.51
CA THR A 324 22.37 -0.54 -0.74
C THR A 324 22.65 0.94 -0.47
N LEU A 325 21.88 1.59 0.40
CA LEU A 325 22.03 3.03 0.73
C LEU A 325 23.38 3.35 1.39
N ILE A 326 23.92 2.43 2.18
CA ILE A 326 25.22 2.62 2.84
C ILE A 326 26.39 2.18 1.95
N SER A 327 26.21 1.16 1.12
CA SER A 327 27.31 0.59 0.34
C SER A 327 27.61 1.34 -0.97
N GLN A 328 26.66 2.07 -1.54
CA GLN A 328 26.84 2.74 -2.83
C GLN A 328 27.22 4.21 -2.68
N ASP A 329 28.27 4.62 -3.41
CA ASP A 329 28.87 5.96 -3.31
C ASP A 329 27.92 7.09 -3.76
N HIS A 330 27.00 6.83 -4.68
CA HIS A 330 26.05 7.85 -5.15
C HIS A 330 25.00 8.27 -4.13
N TYR A 331 24.83 7.52 -3.03
CA TYR A 331 23.99 7.94 -1.89
C TYR A 331 24.80 8.61 -0.77
N ALA A 332 26.09 8.85 -0.99
CA ALA A 332 27.01 9.38 0.01
C ALA A 332 26.89 8.62 1.35
N GLY A 333 26.81 7.28 1.28
CA GLY A 333 26.51 6.40 2.41
C GLY A 333 27.42 6.61 3.62
N HIS A 334 28.70 6.93 3.40
CA HIS A 334 29.67 7.20 4.47
C HIS A 334 29.39 8.51 5.24
N LEU A 335 28.82 9.52 4.59
CA LEU A 335 28.53 10.84 5.18
C LEU A 335 27.11 10.88 5.78
N TYR A 336 26.14 10.27 5.08
CA TYR A 336 24.73 10.28 5.45
C TYR A 336 24.26 8.96 6.11
N TRP A 337 25.18 8.12 6.60
CA TRP A 337 24.81 6.90 7.34
C TRP A 337 23.80 7.14 8.49
N PRO A 338 23.82 8.26 9.24
CA PRO A 338 22.84 8.47 10.30
C PRO A 338 21.42 8.62 9.72
N LEU A 339 21.28 9.32 8.59
CA LEU A 339 20.01 9.48 7.88
C LEU A 339 19.45 8.13 7.45
N TRP A 340 20.28 7.31 6.80
CA TRP A 340 19.90 5.96 6.35
C TRP A 340 19.62 5.01 7.52
N SER A 341 20.19 5.28 8.69
CA SER A 341 19.96 4.48 9.90
C SER A 341 18.72 4.88 10.68
N LEU A 342 18.11 6.04 10.40
CA LEU A 342 16.94 6.54 11.15
C LEU A 342 15.78 5.54 11.21
N PRO A 343 15.40 4.82 10.14
CA PRO A 343 14.31 3.84 10.22
C PRO A 343 14.55 2.76 11.27
N TRP A 344 15.80 2.33 11.48
CA TRP A 344 16.13 1.35 12.51
C TRP A 344 15.83 1.86 13.91
N LEU A 345 16.08 3.14 14.19
CA LEU A 345 15.72 3.75 15.47
C LEU A 345 14.20 3.73 15.68
N PHE A 346 13.42 4.07 14.65
CA PHE A 346 11.96 4.01 14.72
C PHE A 346 11.45 2.58 14.88
N ILE A 347 12.04 1.61 14.18
CA ILE A 347 11.69 0.18 14.30
C ILE A 347 11.93 -0.32 15.72
N VAL A 348 13.11 -0.04 16.29
CA VAL A 348 13.48 -0.44 17.64
C VAL A 348 12.56 0.23 18.67
N TYR A 349 12.36 1.54 18.55
CA TYR A 349 11.43 2.28 19.40
C TYR A 349 10.01 1.72 19.32
N GLY A 350 9.51 1.47 18.12
CA GLY A 350 8.20 0.91 17.85
C GLY A 350 8.01 -0.48 18.46
N TYR A 351 9.00 -1.35 18.28
CA TYR A 351 9.00 -2.69 18.87
C TYR A 351 8.91 -2.63 20.39
N PHE A 352 9.78 -1.87 21.05
CA PHE A 352 9.77 -1.74 22.50
C PHE A 352 8.50 -1.06 23.02
N ARG A 353 8.03 -0.02 22.34
CA ARG A 353 6.79 0.67 22.70
C ARG A 353 5.60 -0.30 22.70
N ILE A 354 5.44 -1.10 21.65
CA ILE A 354 4.36 -2.10 21.56
C ILE A 354 4.59 -3.25 22.54
N ARG A 355 5.85 -3.64 22.78
CA ARG A 355 6.16 -4.73 23.72
C ARG A 355 5.83 -4.40 25.18
N TYR A 356 6.00 -3.14 25.60
CA TYR A 356 5.79 -2.72 26.98
C TYR A 356 4.43 -2.06 27.24
N TRP A 357 3.88 -1.33 26.26
CA TRP A 357 2.60 -0.61 26.40
C TRP A 357 1.53 -1.10 25.42
N GLY A 358 1.81 -2.11 24.60
CA GLY A 358 0.84 -2.71 23.70
C GLY A 358 0.03 -3.82 24.38
N PRO A 359 -1.05 -4.26 23.71
CA PRO A 359 -1.91 -5.33 24.20
C PRO A 359 -1.20 -6.69 24.20
N THR A 360 -1.74 -7.61 25.00
CA THR A 360 -1.25 -8.99 25.06
C THR A 360 -1.53 -9.74 23.76
N ASP A 361 -0.69 -10.74 23.44
CA ASP A 361 -0.85 -11.56 22.23
C ASP A 361 -2.20 -12.28 22.18
N GLU A 362 -2.71 -12.71 23.35
CA GLU A 362 -4.01 -13.38 23.49
C GLU A 362 -5.16 -12.45 23.10
N ALA A 363 -5.17 -11.22 23.64
CA ALA A 363 -6.18 -10.21 23.31
C ALA A 363 -6.15 -9.85 21.81
N LEU A 364 -4.94 -9.72 21.24
CA LEU A 364 -4.77 -9.49 19.80
C LEU A 364 -5.35 -10.64 18.97
N GLN A 365 -5.10 -11.88 19.37
CA GLN A 365 -5.57 -13.04 18.65
C GLN A 365 -7.09 -13.19 18.71
N GLU A 366 -7.68 -12.94 19.87
CA GLU A 366 -9.13 -12.94 20.05
C GLU A 366 -9.79 -11.88 19.16
N ALA A 367 -9.29 -10.63 19.19
CA ALA A 367 -9.80 -9.55 18.37
C ALA A 367 -9.74 -9.87 16.86
N ARG A 368 -8.69 -10.56 16.40
CA ARG A 368 -8.58 -11.03 15.00
C ARG A 368 -9.64 -12.07 14.66
N VAL A 369 -9.82 -13.07 15.52
CA VAL A 369 -10.80 -14.14 15.27
C VAL A 369 -12.21 -13.57 15.23
N GLN A 370 -12.54 -12.65 16.14
CA GLN A 370 -13.84 -11.97 16.13
C GLN A 370 -14.03 -11.16 14.83
N ARG A 371 -13.04 -10.36 14.42
CA ARG A 371 -13.12 -9.57 13.18
C ARG A 371 -13.22 -10.45 11.93
N ALA A 372 -12.42 -11.50 11.83
CA ALA A 372 -12.49 -12.47 10.73
C ALA A 372 -13.88 -13.09 10.63
N THR A 373 -14.49 -13.40 11.78
CA THR A 373 -15.86 -13.94 11.85
C THR A 373 -16.89 -12.92 11.36
N ARG A 374 -16.73 -11.64 11.71
CA ARG A 374 -17.62 -10.56 11.22
C ARG A 374 -17.52 -10.36 9.72
N TYR A 375 -16.32 -10.31 9.16
CA TYR A 375 -16.15 -10.26 7.69
C TYR A 375 -16.75 -11.48 7.01
N ALA A 376 -16.49 -12.68 7.55
CA ALA A 376 -17.06 -13.89 7.00
C ALA A 376 -18.60 -13.83 7.02
N ARG A 377 -19.21 -13.34 8.10
CA ARG A 377 -20.67 -13.19 8.20
C ARG A 377 -21.22 -12.15 7.22
N ALA A 378 -20.57 -11.01 7.09
CA ALA A 378 -20.99 -9.92 6.19
C ALA A 378 -20.85 -10.30 4.70
N LEU A 379 -19.80 -11.05 4.35
CA LEU A 379 -19.46 -11.37 2.95
C LEU A 379 -20.00 -12.74 2.48
N LYS A 380 -20.33 -13.68 3.38
CA LYS A 380 -20.86 -15.02 3.04
C LYS A 380 -22.16 -15.01 2.21
N PRO A 381 -23.15 -14.13 2.45
CA PRO A 381 -24.37 -14.06 1.62
C PRO A 381 -24.08 -13.67 0.17
N ILE A 382 -23.04 -12.87 -0.05
CA ILE A 382 -22.73 -12.21 -1.33
C ILE A 382 -21.98 -13.14 -2.29
N GLY A 383 -21.38 -14.21 -1.77
CA GLY A 383 -20.75 -15.24 -2.60
C GLY A 383 -21.70 -15.96 -3.57
N LYS A 384 -23.02 -15.75 -3.44
CA LYS A 384 -24.07 -16.28 -4.32
C LYS A 384 -24.64 -15.26 -5.31
N ASP A 385 -24.24 -13.99 -5.22
CA ASP A 385 -24.78 -12.95 -6.11
C ASP A 385 -24.24 -13.10 -7.55
N PRO A 386 -25.05 -12.78 -8.58
CA PRO A 386 -24.68 -12.96 -9.98
C PRO A 386 -23.42 -12.17 -10.38
N SER A 387 -23.21 -10.99 -9.79
CA SER A 387 -22.02 -10.16 -9.97
C SER A 387 -20.74 -10.88 -9.50
N TYR A 388 -20.85 -11.67 -8.43
CA TYR A 388 -19.76 -12.46 -7.87
C TYR A 388 -19.42 -13.66 -8.75
N GLU A 389 -20.45 -14.29 -9.33
CA GLU A 389 -20.28 -15.38 -10.30
C GLU A 389 -19.60 -14.91 -11.59
N PHE A 390 -19.99 -13.73 -12.11
CA PHE A 390 -19.39 -13.14 -13.30
C PHE A 390 -17.88 -12.94 -13.13
N CYS A 391 -17.46 -12.24 -12.06
CA CYS A 391 -16.04 -12.01 -11.77
C CYS A 391 -15.27 -13.32 -11.64
N ARG A 392 -15.83 -14.33 -10.95
CA ARG A 392 -15.19 -15.64 -10.79
C ARG A 392 -14.97 -16.36 -12.13
N ARG A 393 -15.97 -16.32 -13.03
CA ARG A 393 -15.87 -16.92 -14.36
C ARG A 393 -14.84 -16.18 -15.22
N LEU A 394 -14.82 -14.86 -15.17
CA LEU A 394 -13.84 -14.01 -15.86
C LEU A 394 -12.41 -14.30 -15.42
N THR A 395 -12.15 -14.37 -14.10
CA THR A 395 -10.83 -14.75 -13.54
C THR A 395 -10.39 -16.12 -14.06
N SER A 396 -11.29 -17.10 -14.05
CA SER A 396 -10.98 -18.47 -14.48
C SER A 396 -10.68 -18.54 -15.99
N ALA A 397 -11.49 -17.88 -16.82
CA ALA A 397 -11.27 -17.82 -18.26
C ALA A 397 -9.95 -17.12 -18.60
N THR A 398 -9.65 -16.01 -17.91
CA THR A 398 -8.40 -15.26 -18.10
C THR A 398 -7.19 -16.11 -17.73
N LEU A 399 -7.21 -16.82 -16.60
CA LEU A 399 -6.11 -17.71 -16.20
C LEU A 399 -5.86 -18.83 -17.21
N ILE A 400 -6.93 -19.47 -17.70
CA ILE A 400 -6.82 -20.53 -18.72
C ILE A 400 -6.23 -19.98 -20.02
N ALA A 401 -6.75 -18.85 -20.52
CA ALA A 401 -6.24 -18.19 -21.71
C ALA A 401 -4.77 -17.77 -21.55
N SER A 402 -4.40 -17.28 -20.36
CA SER A 402 -3.04 -16.84 -20.04
C SER A 402 -2.05 -18.00 -19.99
N LEU A 403 -2.44 -19.14 -19.40
CA LEU A 403 -1.63 -20.34 -19.37
C LEU A 403 -1.40 -20.89 -20.79
N LEU A 404 -2.45 -20.95 -21.61
CA LEU A 404 -2.35 -21.39 -23.00
C LEU A 404 -1.41 -20.48 -23.80
N PHE A 405 -1.53 -19.17 -23.66
CA PHE A 405 -0.65 -18.22 -24.33
C PHE A 405 0.81 -18.33 -23.86
N ALA A 406 1.03 -18.45 -22.54
CA ALA A 406 2.37 -18.61 -21.97
C ALA A 406 3.05 -19.93 -22.39
N LEU A 407 2.28 -21.00 -22.63
CA LEU A 407 2.79 -22.27 -23.16
C LEU A 407 3.16 -22.19 -24.65
N CYS A 408 2.51 -21.31 -25.42
CA CYS A 408 2.80 -21.10 -26.83
C CYS A 408 3.95 -20.09 -27.08
N LEU A 409 4.23 -19.21 -26.13
CA LEU A 409 5.24 -18.16 -26.26
C LEU A 409 6.70 -18.66 -26.47
N PRO A 410 7.18 -19.76 -25.86
CA PRO A 410 8.55 -20.25 -26.06
C PRO A 410 8.80 -20.73 -27.49
N LEU A 411 7.73 -21.06 -28.23
CA LEU A 411 7.81 -21.48 -29.62
C LEU A 411 7.91 -20.30 -30.60
N LEU A 412 7.66 -19.06 -30.13
CA LEU A 412 7.43 -17.89 -30.99
C LEU A 412 8.49 -16.78 -30.85
N LEU A 413 9.28 -16.72 -29.77
CA LEU A 413 10.14 -15.57 -29.49
C LEU A 413 11.53 -15.95 -28.97
N MET A 414 12.56 -15.29 -29.51
CA MET A 414 13.96 -15.39 -29.06
C MET A 414 14.19 -14.75 -27.68
N ASP A 415 13.44 -13.69 -27.32
CA ASP A 415 13.48 -13.01 -26.00
C ASP A 415 12.34 -13.46 -25.06
N PHE A 416 12.09 -14.77 -25.02
CA PHE A 416 10.95 -15.39 -24.35
C PHE A 416 10.77 -14.94 -22.89
N PHE A 417 11.84 -14.90 -22.09
CA PHE A 417 11.73 -14.63 -20.66
C PHE A 417 11.23 -13.21 -20.34
N ARG A 418 11.72 -12.21 -21.07
CA ARG A 418 11.32 -10.81 -20.88
C ARG A 418 9.87 -10.57 -21.31
N ALA A 419 9.47 -11.17 -22.44
CA ALA A 419 8.09 -11.08 -22.91
C ALA A 419 7.11 -11.80 -21.97
N THR A 420 7.49 -12.99 -21.49
CA THR A 420 6.66 -13.81 -20.59
C THR A 420 6.49 -13.16 -19.22
N PHE A 421 7.57 -12.60 -18.66
CA PHE A 421 7.50 -11.85 -17.41
C PHE A 421 6.52 -10.68 -17.50
N LYS A 422 6.66 -9.82 -18.52
CA LYS A 422 5.76 -8.68 -18.76
C LYS A 422 4.31 -9.15 -18.95
N PHE A 423 4.10 -10.22 -19.70
CA PHE A 423 2.78 -10.81 -19.90
C PHE A 423 2.15 -11.25 -18.58
N PHE A 424 2.87 -12.00 -17.74
CA PHE A 424 2.36 -12.41 -16.43
C PHE A 424 2.11 -11.22 -15.51
N CYS A 425 2.97 -10.19 -15.52
CA CYS A 425 2.70 -8.96 -14.77
C CYS A 425 1.36 -8.31 -15.18
N VAL A 426 1.07 -8.23 -16.48
CA VAL A 426 -0.20 -7.68 -16.98
C VAL A 426 -1.39 -8.57 -16.58
N VAL A 427 -1.28 -9.88 -16.77
CA VAL A 427 -2.34 -10.84 -16.43
C VAL A 427 -2.64 -10.81 -14.93
N TYR A 428 -1.62 -10.99 -14.08
CA TYR A 428 -1.81 -10.98 -12.63
C TYR A 428 -2.22 -9.61 -12.11
N GLY A 429 -1.72 -8.52 -12.71
CA GLY A 429 -2.18 -7.16 -12.42
C GLY A 429 -3.67 -6.99 -12.71
N PHE A 430 -4.14 -7.46 -13.86
CA PHE A 430 -5.57 -7.45 -14.20
C PHE A 430 -6.40 -8.30 -13.22
N LEU A 431 -5.96 -9.52 -12.91
CA LEU A 431 -6.64 -10.40 -11.97
C LEU A 431 -6.72 -9.79 -10.56
N LEU A 432 -5.66 -9.09 -10.15
CA LEU A 432 -5.62 -8.35 -8.89
C LEU A 432 -6.64 -7.21 -8.89
N VAL A 433 -6.71 -6.41 -9.94
CA VAL A 433 -7.72 -5.33 -10.07
C VAL A 433 -9.13 -5.89 -10.02
N VAL A 434 -9.41 -6.97 -10.76
CA VAL A 434 -10.72 -7.65 -10.71
C VAL A 434 -11.05 -8.14 -9.30
N HIS A 435 -10.06 -8.69 -8.59
CA HIS A 435 -10.22 -9.12 -7.20
C HIS A 435 -10.57 -7.95 -6.28
N LEU A 436 -9.85 -6.83 -6.37
CA LEU A 436 -10.09 -5.63 -5.56
C LEU A 436 -11.47 -5.02 -5.83
N ILE A 437 -11.87 -4.90 -7.10
CA ILE A 437 -13.21 -4.44 -7.49
C ILE A 437 -14.27 -5.35 -6.91
N ARG A 438 -14.06 -6.68 -6.96
CA ARG A 438 -15.00 -7.64 -6.37
C ARG A 438 -15.16 -7.43 -4.87
N VAL A 439 -14.07 -7.19 -4.15
CA VAL A 439 -14.12 -6.92 -2.70
C VAL A 439 -14.85 -5.61 -2.43
N ALA A 440 -14.54 -4.54 -3.15
CA ALA A 440 -15.19 -3.24 -3.01
C ALA A 440 -16.71 -3.31 -3.25
N ILE A 441 -17.15 -4.00 -4.31
CA ILE A 441 -18.58 -4.21 -4.60
C ILE A 441 -19.24 -5.01 -3.48
N ALA A 442 -18.60 -6.10 -3.03
CA ALA A 442 -19.16 -6.93 -1.97
C ALA A 442 -19.33 -6.14 -0.66
N GLN A 443 -18.35 -5.30 -0.31
CA GLN A 443 -18.46 -4.44 0.87
C GLN A 443 -19.60 -3.44 0.75
N ASN A 444 -19.72 -2.74 -0.38
CA ASN A 444 -20.80 -1.79 -0.62
C ASN A 444 -22.19 -2.44 -0.55
N ILE A 445 -22.38 -3.61 -1.16
CA ILE A 445 -23.64 -4.37 -1.07
C ILE A 445 -23.91 -4.80 0.38
N SER A 446 -22.88 -5.23 1.12
CA SER A 446 -23.06 -5.69 2.51
C SER A 446 -23.54 -4.57 3.43
N VAL A 447 -23.03 -3.35 3.25
CA VAL A 447 -23.43 -2.17 4.03
C VAL A 447 -24.84 -1.74 3.63
N ALA A 448 -25.14 -1.66 2.33
CA ALA A 448 -26.47 -1.30 1.86
C ALA A 448 -27.59 -2.24 2.35
N ARG A 449 -27.30 -3.54 2.54
CA ARG A 449 -28.23 -4.52 3.12
C ARG A 449 -28.34 -4.46 4.66
N ALA A 450 -27.39 -3.82 5.33
CA ALA A 450 -27.42 -3.66 6.79
C ALA A 450 -28.19 -2.40 7.22
N ASP A 451 -28.25 -1.39 6.32
CA ASP A 451 -28.91 -0.11 6.58
C ASP A 451 -30.38 -0.06 6.08
N GLY A 452 -30.82 -1.05 5.29
CA GLY A 452 -32.21 -1.23 4.84
C GLY A 452 -32.85 -2.45 5.46
#